data_AF-K0YJC5-F1
#
_entry.id   AF-K0YJC5-F1
#
_cell.length_a   1.000
_cell.length_b   1.000
_cell.length_c   1.000
_cell.angle_alpha   90.00
_cell.angle_beta   90.00
_cell.angle_gamma   90.00
#
_symmetry.space_group_name_H-M   'P 1'
#
loop_
_entity.id
_entity.type
_entity.pdbx_description
1 polymer ?
#
loop_
_entity_poly.entity_id
_entity_poly.type
_entity_poly.pdbx_seq_one_letter_code
_entity_poly.pdbx_strand_id
1 'polypeptide(L)'
;MAEETKTDVAATEEPAKDAKKAKNGKKKWPIVVGVVAVVLVAAGAGFFVWHEQPSFCNAICHTPMDAYAESYIDGSHDKYGNELTEESDKMAMMAYYHGHTTEGETTNCLGCHVPTLGEQITEGMHWVTGSYEVAGENKVGQTILEERELSDLVEARGIEEDEFCLNGDCHHVTEDGKEITSRADLEAATADLDSTYNPHTAQHGEYACSQCHKAHSQSVNYCTQCHSSAPVPEGWLTTTEAKKLSTL
;
A
#
# COMPACT_ATOMS: atom_id res chain seq x y z
N MET A 1 -71.17 -16.72 49.00
CA MET A 1 -71.99 -15.92 48.07
C MET A 1 -71.86 -14.47 48.50
N ALA A 2 -71.10 -13.67 47.75
CA ALA A 2 -70.95 -12.21 47.86
C ALA A 2 -70.53 -11.59 49.23
N GLU A 3 -69.98 -10.38 49.29
CA GLU A 3 -68.91 -9.75 48.48
C GLU A 3 -68.37 -8.53 49.28
N GLU A 4 -67.32 -7.90 48.75
CA GLU A 4 -66.87 -6.53 49.03
C GLU A 4 -66.38 -6.15 50.45
N THR A 5 -65.06 -6.07 50.55
CA THR A 5 -64.35 -5.27 51.56
C THR A 5 -64.34 -3.80 51.13
N LYS A 6 -64.84 -2.88 51.97
CA LYS A 6 -64.76 -1.44 51.71
C LYS A 6 -63.69 -0.76 52.57
N THR A 7 -62.83 0.02 51.92
CA THR A 7 -61.75 0.82 52.53
C THR A 7 -62.21 2.17 53.04
N ASP A 8 -61.69 2.60 54.20
CA ASP A 8 -61.54 3.99 54.65
C ASP A 8 -60.49 4.00 55.80
N VAL A 9 -59.66 4.99 56.12
CA VAL A 9 -58.90 6.05 55.44
C VAL A 9 -58.15 6.81 56.57
N ALA A 10 -56.85 7.01 56.41
CA ALA A 10 -55.95 8.05 56.97
C ALA A 10 -55.97 8.50 58.47
N ALA A 11 -54.79 8.40 59.10
CA ALA A 11 -54.12 9.42 59.94
C ALA A 11 -52.62 9.01 60.03
N THR A 12 -51.64 9.66 59.38
CA THR A 12 -51.06 11.00 59.58
C THR A 12 -50.34 11.16 60.93
N GLU A 13 -49.01 10.96 60.95
CA GLU A 13 -48.04 11.84 61.64
C GLU A 13 -46.57 11.49 61.27
N GLU A 14 -45.83 12.50 60.79
CA GLU A 14 -44.36 12.64 60.78
C GLU A 14 -44.04 13.96 61.52
N PRO A 15 -42.81 14.26 61.98
CA PRO A 15 -41.51 13.62 61.68
C PRO A 15 -40.84 13.15 63.03
N ALA A 16 -39.52 13.09 63.31
CA ALA A 16 -38.34 13.60 62.61
C ALA A 16 -37.00 12.95 63.04
N LYS A 17 -36.06 12.94 62.08
CA LYS A 17 -34.59 13.13 62.21
C LYS A 17 -33.81 12.27 63.24
N ASP A 18 -33.04 11.33 62.69
CA ASP A 18 -31.61 11.30 63.02
C ASP A 18 -30.76 11.00 61.77
N ALA A 19 -29.98 11.99 61.32
CA ALA A 19 -29.34 11.97 60.01
C ALA A 19 -27.88 11.51 60.09
N LYS A 20 -27.62 10.19 59.96
CA LYS A 20 -26.25 9.67 59.79
C LYS A 20 -25.80 9.71 58.33
N LYS A 21 -25.33 10.91 57.95
CA LYS A 21 -24.42 11.25 56.85
C LYS A 21 -23.84 10.04 56.09
N ALA A 22 -24.34 9.78 54.89
CA ALA A 22 -23.72 8.83 53.98
C ALA A 22 -22.24 9.20 53.74
N LYS A 23 -21.33 8.24 53.93
CA LYS A 23 -19.92 8.44 53.56
C LYS A 23 -19.85 8.61 52.05
N ASN A 24 -19.42 9.79 51.60
CA ASN A 24 -19.01 10.00 50.21
C ASN A 24 -17.84 9.04 49.90
N GLY A 25 -18.16 7.88 49.32
CA GLY A 25 -17.15 7.02 48.71
C GLY A 25 -16.42 7.83 47.66
N LYS A 26 -15.08 7.88 47.74
CA LYS A 26 -14.24 8.63 46.78
C LYS A 26 -14.62 8.18 45.38
N LYS A 27 -15.30 9.05 44.61
CA LYS A 27 -15.72 8.73 43.23
C LYS A 27 -14.44 8.38 42.46
N LYS A 28 -14.32 7.13 42.00
CA LYS A 28 -13.15 6.68 41.21
C LYS A 28 -13.12 7.24 39.79
N TRP A 29 -14.16 7.99 39.40
CA TRP A 29 -14.32 8.57 38.07
C TRP A 29 -13.11 9.33 37.51
N PRO A 30 -12.38 10.23 38.23
CA PRO A 30 -11.18 10.86 37.67
C PRO A 30 -10.02 9.88 37.43
N ILE A 31 -9.96 8.76 38.18
CA ILE A 31 -8.99 7.68 37.90
C ILE A 31 -9.41 6.93 36.64
N VAL A 32 -10.70 6.63 36.46
CA VAL A 32 -11.23 6.00 35.24
C VAL A 32 -11.00 6.88 34.02
N VAL A 33 -11.31 8.18 34.10
CA VAL A 33 -11.06 9.15 33.02
C VAL A 33 -9.56 9.26 32.71
N GLY A 34 -8.69 9.30 33.72
CA GLY A 34 -7.24 9.30 33.52
C GLY A 34 -6.74 8.02 32.84
N VAL A 35 -7.22 6.85 33.25
CA VAL A 35 -6.87 5.56 32.60
C VAL A 35 -7.38 5.51 31.16
N VAL A 36 -8.63 5.94 30.90
CA VAL A 36 -9.17 5.99 29.53
C VAL A 36 -8.36 6.93 28.65
N ALA A 37 -7.98 8.12 29.15
CA ALA A 37 -7.13 9.05 28.40
C ALA A 37 -5.75 8.45 28.08
N VAL A 38 -5.10 7.77 29.04
CA VAL A 38 -3.82 7.09 28.81
C VAL A 38 -3.96 5.94 27.79
N VAL A 39 -5.03 5.14 27.87
CA VAL A 39 -5.31 4.06 26.90
C VAL A 39 -5.54 4.63 25.50
N LEU A 40 -6.29 5.73 25.35
CA LEU A 40 -6.51 6.38 24.06
C LEU A 40 -5.21 6.95 23.46
N VAL A 41 -4.34 7.56 24.27
CA VAL A 41 -3.03 8.04 23.81
C VAL A 41 -2.12 6.89 23.40
N ALA A 42 -2.06 5.81 24.20
CA ALA A 42 -1.27 4.63 23.87
C ALA A 42 -1.77 3.90 22.62
N ALA A 43 -3.10 3.76 22.47
CA ALA A 43 -3.72 3.18 21.29
C ALA A 43 -3.51 4.07 20.04
N GLY A 44 -3.64 5.39 20.17
CA GLY A 44 -3.38 6.33 19.09
C GLY A 44 -1.93 6.31 18.61
N ALA A 45 -0.95 6.28 19.53
CA ALA A 45 0.46 6.15 19.19
C ALA A 45 0.81 4.79 18.57
N GLY A 46 0.23 3.70 19.10
CA GLY A 46 0.40 2.36 18.52
C GLY A 46 -0.23 2.23 17.13
N PHE A 47 -1.41 2.81 16.93
CA PHE A 47 -2.07 2.88 15.62
C PHE A 47 -1.28 3.75 14.63
N PHE A 48 -0.70 4.86 15.09
CA PHE A 48 0.14 5.72 14.26
C PHE A 48 1.35 4.96 13.69
N VAL A 49 2.11 4.29 14.55
CA VAL A 49 3.25 3.45 14.11
C VAL A 49 2.80 2.27 13.24
N TRP A 50 1.63 1.69 13.53
CA TRP A 50 1.13 0.54 12.78
C TRP A 50 0.61 0.89 11.39
N HIS A 51 -0.01 2.06 11.18
CA HIS A 51 -0.56 2.41 9.86
C HIS A 51 0.50 2.62 8.77
N GLU A 52 1.77 2.79 9.17
CA GLU A 52 2.91 2.89 8.26
C GLU A 52 3.52 1.51 7.91
N GLN A 53 2.96 0.40 8.41
CA GLN A 53 3.49 -0.95 8.19
C GLN A 53 2.77 -1.68 7.06
N PRO A 54 3.45 -2.55 6.28
CA PRO A 54 2.81 -3.40 5.26
C PRO A 54 1.64 -4.25 5.81
N SER A 55 1.69 -4.62 7.09
CA SER A 55 0.62 -5.36 7.76
C SER A 55 -0.65 -4.54 8.01
N PHE A 56 -0.63 -3.21 7.90
CA PHE A 56 -1.85 -2.39 7.93
C PHE A 56 -2.56 -2.42 6.57
N CYS A 57 -1.81 -2.28 5.48
CA CYS A 57 -2.33 -2.45 4.12
C CYS A 57 -2.99 -3.83 3.99
N ASN A 58 -2.29 -4.88 4.44
CA ASN A 58 -2.78 -6.25 4.50
C ASN A 58 -3.56 -6.60 5.80
N ALA A 59 -4.36 -5.67 6.33
CA ALA A 59 -5.28 -5.93 7.46
C ALA A 59 -6.50 -5.00 7.50
N ILE A 60 -6.31 -3.73 7.10
CA ILE A 60 -7.35 -2.70 7.08
C ILE A 60 -7.82 -2.42 5.65
N CYS A 61 -6.94 -2.52 4.66
CA CYS A 61 -7.26 -2.34 3.24
C CYS A 61 -7.50 -3.67 2.49
N HIS A 62 -7.68 -4.77 3.23
CA HIS A 62 -8.03 -6.09 2.68
C HIS A 62 -9.21 -5.98 1.70
N THR A 63 -8.95 -6.41 0.46
CA THR A 63 -9.77 -6.19 -0.73
C THR A 63 -10.09 -4.70 -0.93
N PRO A 64 -9.40 -3.98 -1.85
CA PRO A 64 -8.89 -4.51 -3.12
C PRO A 64 -7.35 -4.66 -3.21
N MET A 65 -6.61 -4.63 -2.09
CA MET A 65 -5.13 -4.57 -2.13
C MET A 65 -4.40 -5.92 -2.04
N ASP A 66 -5.11 -7.05 -1.87
CA ASP A 66 -4.51 -8.33 -1.46
C ASP A 66 -3.43 -8.84 -2.44
N ALA A 67 -3.72 -8.87 -3.74
CA ALA A 67 -2.78 -9.32 -4.79
C ALA A 67 -1.49 -8.47 -4.85
N TYR A 68 -1.60 -7.16 -4.60
CA TYR A 68 -0.46 -6.23 -4.59
C TYR A 68 0.38 -6.41 -3.32
N ALA A 69 -0.27 -6.60 -2.16
CA ALA A 69 0.40 -6.84 -0.89
C ALA A 69 1.17 -8.16 -0.89
N GLU A 70 0.59 -9.25 -1.42
CA GLU A 70 1.26 -10.56 -1.54
C GLU A 70 2.49 -10.51 -2.45
N SER A 71 2.37 -9.87 -3.63
CA SER A 71 3.52 -9.67 -4.54
C SER A 71 4.67 -8.87 -3.92
N TYR A 72 4.41 -8.02 -2.92
CA TYR A 72 5.44 -7.36 -2.11
C TYR A 72 5.95 -8.29 -0.99
N ILE A 73 5.07 -8.90 -0.19
CA ILE A 73 5.42 -9.59 1.06
C ILE A 73 6.20 -10.89 0.84
N ASP A 74 5.81 -11.72 -0.14
CA ASP A 74 6.46 -13.00 -0.41
C ASP A 74 6.77 -13.24 -1.89
N GLY A 75 6.13 -12.49 -2.80
CA GLY A 75 6.40 -12.54 -4.23
C GLY A 75 6.02 -13.88 -4.88
N SER A 76 5.32 -14.78 -4.17
CA SER A 76 4.93 -16.09 -4.68
C SER A 76 3.96 -16.01 -5.86
N HIS A 77 3.26 -14.89 -6.00
CA HIS A 77 2.41 -14.58 -7.14
C HIS A 77 2.61 -13.13 -7.60
N ASP A 78 2.41 -12.88 -8.90
CA ASP A 78 2.18 -11.53 -9.39
C ASP A 78 0.73 -11.06 -9.13
N LYS A 79 0.44 -9.79 -9.42
CA LYS A 79 -0.92 -9.21 -9.30
C LYS A 79 -1.98 -9.99 -10.11
N TYR A 80 -1.60 -10.68 -11.18
CA TYR A 80 -2.51 -11.48 -12.00
C TYR A 80 -2.71 -12.91 -11.47
N GLY A 81 -2.10 -13.27 -10.34
CA GLY A 81 -2.20 -14.60 -9.74
C GLY A 81 -1.39 -15.66 -10.50
N ASN A 82 -0.32 -15.27 -11.21
CA ASN A 82 0.64 -16.21 -11.77
C ASN A 82 1.64 -16.63 -10.68
N GLU A 83 1.77 -17.93 -10.42
CA GLU A 83 2.74 -18.48 -9.46
C GLU A 83 4.19 -18.25 -9.96
N LEU A 84 5.04 -17.68 -9.10
CA LEU A 84 6.46 -17.39 -9.35
C LEU A 84 7.32 -18.25 -8.42
N THR A 85 7.97 -19.27 -8.99
CA THR A 85 8.72 -20.27 -8.21
C THR A 85 10.19 -19.94 -8.05
N GLU A 86 10.82 -19.34 -9.07
CA GLU A 86 12.24 -18.99 -9.04
C GLU A 86 12.44 -17.59 -8.47
N GLU A 87 13.55 -17.39 -7.76
CA GLU A 87 13.82 -16.10 -7.09
C GLU A 87 14.03 -14.97 -8.09
N SER A 88 14.61 -15.25 -9.26
CA SER A 88 14.78 -14.25 -10.34
C SER A 88 13.44 -13.78 -10.92
N ASP A 89 12.42 -14.65 -11.01
CA ASP A 89 11.08 -14.25 -11.43
C ASP A 89 10.45 -13.24 -10.45
N LYS A 90 10.62 -13.45 -9.14
CA LYS A 90 10.11 -12.52 -8.12
C LYS A 90 10.89 -11.20 -8.15
N MET A 91 12.22 -11.27 -8.24
CA MET A 91 13.09 -10.09 -8.33
C MET A 91 12.90 -9.29 -9.62
N ALA A 92 12.20 -9.83 -10.64
CA ALA A 92 11.74 -9.06 -11.79
C ALA A 92 10.52 -8.16 -11.49
N MET A 93 9.89 -8.28 -10.33
CA MET A 93 8.84 -7.36 -9.84
C MET A 93 9.46 -6.27 -8.97
N MET A 94 9.30 -4.98 -9.31
CA MET A 94 9.96 -3.91 -8.52
C MET A 94 9.50 -3.86 -7.07
N ALA A 95 8.23 -4.19 -6.78
CA ALA A 95 7.72 -4.20 -5.41
C ALA A 95 8.44 -5.25 -4.56
N TYR A 96 8.65 -6.45 -5.10
CA TYR A 96 9.41 -7.49 -4.42
C TYR A 96 10.89 -7.11 -4.30
N TYR A 97 11.52 -6.71 -5.42
CA TYR A 97 12.93 -6.33 -5.46
C TYR A 97 13.25 -5.20 -4.47
N HIS A 98 12.51 -4.09 -4.48
CA HIS A 98 12.76 -3.01 -3.53
C HIS A 98 12.43 -3.40 -2.07
N GLY A 99 11.56 -4.38 -1.82
CA GLY A 99 11.31 -4.91 -0.48
C GLY A 99 12.41 -5.86 0.04
N HIS A 100 13.13 -6.54 -0.88
CA HIS A 100 13.95 -7.72 -0.57
C HIS A 100 15.40 -7.68 -1.09
N THR A 101 15.81 -6.65 -1.82
CA THR A 101 17.17 -6.52 -2.36
C THR A 101 18.24 -6.55 -1.26
N THR A 102 19.39 -7.17 -1.58
CA THR A 102 20.58 -7.19 -0.73
C THR A 102 21.71 -6.30 -1.26
N GLU A 103 21.47 -5.60 -2.37
CA GLU A 103 22.46 -4.80 -3.11
C GLU A 103 22.33 -3.29 -2.85
N GLY A 104 21.30 -2.87 -2.11
CA GLY A 104 21.02 -1.48 -1.77
C GLY A 104 20.11 -1.33 -0.55
N GLU A 105 19.54 -0.15 -0.36
CA GLU A 105 18.51 0.08 0.67
C GLU A 105 17.16 -0.48 0.23
N THR A 106 16.42 -1.08 1.16
CA THR A 106 15.04 -1.55 0.88
C THR A 106 14.02 -0.46 1.15
N THR A 107 12.98 -0.41 0.32
CA THR A 107 11.82 0.47 0.50
C THR A 107 10.62 -0.32 1.02
N ASN A 108 9.57 0.40 1.42
CA ASN A 108 8.29 -0.19 1.80
C ASN A 108 7.14 0.41 0.98
N CYS A 109 5.92 -0.07 1.21
CA CYS A 109 4.72 0.37 0.48
C CYS A 109 4.58 1.90 0.43
N LEU A 110 4.86 2.62 1.52
CA LEU A 110 4.75 4.08 1.61
C LEU A 110 5.97 4.83 1.06
N GLY A 111 7.10 4.14 0.83
CA GLY A 111 8.24 4.71 0.10
C GLY A 111 7.96 4.85 -1.40
N CYS A 112 7.16 3.94 -1.98
CA CYS A 112 6.67 4.07 -3.35
C CYS A 112 5.33 4.82 -3.41
N HIS A 113 4.34 4.42 -2.62
CA HIS A 113 3.02 5.08 -2.53
C HIS A 113 3.04 6.15 -1.44
N VAL A 114 3.83 7.20 -1.64
CA VAL A 114 3.95 8.36 -0.73
C VAL A 114 2.64 9.16 -0.76
N PRO A 115 1.74 9.04 0.24
CA PRO A 115 0.37 9.50 0.05
C PRO A 115 0.16 10.84 0.73
N THR A 116 -0.26 11.86 -0.04
CA THR A 116 -0.59 13.17 0.53
C THR A 116 -1.82 13.07 1.44
N LEU A 117 -1.98 14.02 2.37
CA LEU A 117 -3.15 14.05 3.25
C LEU A 117 -4.48 14.16 2.46
N GLY A 118 -4.45 14.80 1.28
CA GLY A 118 -5.61 14.88 0.39
C GLY A 118 -5.98 13.54 -0.24
N GLU A 119 -4.99 12.78 -0.71
CA GLU A 119 -5.17 11.42 -1.21
C GLU A 119 -5.67 10.48 -0.12
N GLN A 120 -5.03 10.43 1.06
CA GLN A 120 -5.45 9.53 2.15
C GLN A 120 -6.91 9.74 2.58
N ILE A 121 -7.39 10.99 2.60
CA ILE A 121 -8.80 11.31 2.87
C ILE A 121 -9.70 10.79 1.74
N THR A 122 -9.26 10.97 0.49
CA THR A 122 -10.01 10.60 -0.71
C THR A 122 -10.07 9.08 -0.87
N GLU A 123 -8.94 8.38 -0.79
CA GLU A 123 -8.83 6.91 -0.74
C GLU A 123 -9.67 6.32 0.39
N GLY A 124 -9.60 6.88 1.61
CA GLY A 124 -10.44 6.46 2.72
C GLY A 124 -11.94 6.63 2.44
N MET A 125 -12.33 7.69 1.73
CA MET A 125 -13.71 7.87 1.25
C MET A 125 -14.08 6.85 0.16
N HIS A 126 -13.23 6.63 -0.84
CA HIS A 126 -13.43 5.65 -1.91
C HIS A 126 -13.57 4.23 -1.35
N TRP A 127 -12.77 3.87 -0.34
CA TRP A 127 -12.86 2.58 0.35
C TRP A 127 -14.18 2.43 1.12
N VAL A 128 -14.57 3.40 1.95
CA VAL A 128 -15.85 3.36 2.70
C VAL A 128 -17.07 3.34 1.79
N THR A 129 -16.99 3.97 0.61
CA THR A 129 -18.10 4.02 -0.37
C THR A 129 -18.07 2.91 -1.40
N GLY A 130 -16.98 2.12 -1.48
CA GLY A 130 -16.78 1.12 -2.53
C GLY A 130 -16.64 1.72 -3.93
N SER A 131 -16.16 2.96 -4.05
CA SER A 131 -16.07 3.70 -5.32
C SER A 131 -14.66 3.73 -5.92
N TYR A 132 -13.95 2.60 -5.84
CA TYR A 132 -12.68 2.36 -6.52
C TYR A 132 -12.90 1.65 -7.86
N GLU A 133 -12.00 1.87 -8.82
CA GLU A 133 -12.11 1.33 -10.19
C GLU A 133 -11.49 -0.08 -10.25
N VAL A 134 -12.28 -1.06 -10.70
CA VAL A 134 -11.95 -2.49 -10.65
C VAL A 134 -11.82 -3.04 -12.07
N ALA A 135 -10.62 -3.50 -12.42
CA ALA A 135 -10.35 -4.18 -13.69
C ALA A 135 -10.98 -5.59 -13.73
N GLY A 136 -11.03 -6.29 -12.59
CA GLY A 136 -11.66 -7.61 -12.46
C GLY A 136 -11.20 -8.39 -11.24
N GLU A 137 -11.26 -9.72 -11.34
CA GLU A 137 -10.63 -10.66 -10.39
C GLU A 137 -9.44 -11.35 -11.07
N ASN A 138 -8.39 -11.69 -10.33
CA ASN A 138 -7.26 -12.44 -10.87
C ASN A 138 -7.47 -13.97 -10.81
N LYS A 139 -6.47 -14.74 -11.26
CA LYS A 139 -6.52 -16.21 -11.36
C LYS A 139 -6.76 -16.95 -10.03
N VAL A 140 -6.53 -16.27 -8.90
CA VAL A 140 -6.76 -16.81 -7.55
C VAL A 140 -7.99 -16.19 -6.85
N GLY A 141 -8.76 -15.35 -7.56
CA GLY A 141 -10.03 -14.77 -7.08
C GLY A 141 -9.88 -13.49 -6.25
N GLN A 142 -8.74 -12.80 -6.33
CA GLN A 142 -8.53 -11.51 -5.67
C GLN A 142 -8.95 -10.37 -6.59
N THR A 143 -9.55 -9.31 -6.03
CA THR A 143 -9.91 -8.10 -6.76
C THR A 143 -8.67 -7.35 -7.26
N ILE A 144 -8.68 -6.94 -8.54
CA ILE A 144 -7.63 -6.15 -9.18
C ILE A 144 -8.19 -4.79 -9.56
N LEU A 145 -7.48 -3.73 -9.13
CA LEU A 145 -7.80 -2.35 -9.48
C LEU A 145 -7.38 -2.05 -10.92
N GLU A 146 -7.99 -1.03 -11.52
CA GLU A 146 -7.46 -0.45 -12.75
C GLU A 146 -6.03 0.06 -12.53
N GLU A 147 -5.15 -0.19 -13.51
CA GLU A 147 -3.73 0.16 -13.42
C GLU A 147 -3.56 1.65 -13.67
N ARG A 148 -3.13 2.38 -12.64
CA ARG A 148 -2.78 3.81 -12.72
C ARG A 148 -1.49 4.00 -13.50
N GLU A 149 -1.42 5.07 -14.27
CA GLU A 149 -0.20 5.48 -14.96
C GLU A 149 0.77 6.15 -13.96
N LEU A 150 2.04 6.29 -14.34
CA LEU A 150 3.05 6.92 -13.48
C LEU A 150 2.72 8.39 -13.21
N SER A 151 2.10 9.08 -14.18
CA SER A 151 1.52 10.43 -14.03
C SER A 151 0.59 10.54 -12.82
N ASP A 152 -0.26 9.54 -12.62
CA ASP A 152 -1.31 9.56 -11.61
C ASP A 152 -0.72 9.36 -10.21
N LEU A 153 0.40 8.63 -10.11
CA LEU A 153 1.16 8.40 -8.88
C LEU A 153 1.98 9.62 -8.45
N VAL A 154 2.34 10.51 -9.38
CA VAL A 154 3.08 11.75 -9.09
C VAL A 154 2.20 13.00 -8.98
N GLU A 155 0.96 12.97 -9.48
CA GLU A 155 0.08 14.15 -9.59
C GLU A 155 0.00 14.97 -8.28
N ALA A 156 -0.32 14.32 -7.16
CA ALA A 156 -0.47 15.00 -5.88
C ALA A 156 0.87 15.46 -5.25
N ARG A 157 1.99 14.84 -5.64
CA ARG A 157 3.35 15.28 -5.28
C ARG A 157 3.79 16.49 -6.11
N GLY A 158 3.22 16.68 -7.30
CA GLY A 158 3.54 17.79 -8.20
C GLY A 158 4.96 17.71 -8.79
N ILE A 159 5.46 16.50 -9.00
CA ILE A 159 6.77 16.22 -9.62
C ILE A 159 6.60 15.60 -11.01
N GLU A 160 7.67 15.59 -11.80
CA GLU A 160 7.70 14.89 -13.09
C GLU A 160 7.78 13.36 -12.87
N GLU A 161 7.27 12.57 -13.84
CA GLU A 161 7.28 11.10 -13.77
C GLU A 161 8.68 10.51 -13.55
N ASP A 162 9.70 11.06 -14.21
CA ASP A 162 11.09 10.60 -14.07
C ASP A 162 11.62 10.83 -12.66
N GLU A 163 11.23 11.93 -11.99
CA GLU A 163 11.66 12.27 -10.63
C GLU A 163 11.11 11.28 -9.58
N PHE A 164 10.07 10.51 -9.92
CA PHE A 164 9.62 9.40 -9.07
C PHE A 164 10.71 8.34 -8.88
N CYS A 165 11.45 8.00 -9.95
CA CYS A 165 12.51 7.00 -9.93
C CYS A 165 13.90 7.62 -9.74
N LEU A 166 14.20 8.66 -10.51
CA LEU A 166 15.49 9.36 -10.59
C LEU A 166 15.51 10.55 -9.62
N ASN A 167 15.54 10.25 -8.33
CA ASN A 167 15.73 11.24 -7.25
C ASN A 167 16.80 10.76 -6.27
N GLY A 168 17.32 11.68 -5.46
CA GLY A 168 18.43 11.48 -4.53
C GLY A 168 18.25 10.40 -3.45
N ASP A 169 17.05 9.85 -3.28
CA ASP A 169 16.76 8.75 -2.35
C ASP A 169 16.60 7.39 -3.08
N CYS A 170 16.50 7.37 -4.41
CA CYS A 170 16.21 6.20 -5.23
C CYS A 170 17.30 5.96 -6.30
N HIS A 171 17.00 5.99 -7.60
CA HIS A 171 17.98 5.70 -8.67
C HIS A 171 18.92 6.89 -8.94
N HIS A 172 19.75 7.24 -7.97
CA HIS A 172 20.64 8.41 -7.99
C HIS A 172 22.13 8.10 -8.14
N VAL A 173 22.56 6.84 -8.01
CA VAL A 173 23.97 6.42 -8.18
C VAL A 173 24.07 5.05 -8.84
N THR A 174 25.13 4.84 -9.60
CA THR A 174 25.60 3.53 -10.04
C THR A 174 26.36 2.79 -8.93
N GLU A 175 26.62 1.48 -9.13
CA GLU A 175 27.45 0.67 -8.22
C GLU A 175 28.88 1.24 -8.05
N ASP A 176 29.46 1.85 -9.08
CA ASP A 176 30.76 2.53 -9.01
C ASP A 176 30.70 3.96 -8.41
N GLY A 177 29.53 4.38 -7.92
CA GLY A 177 29.33 5.64 -7.19
C GLY A 177 29.25 6.88 -8.07
N LYS A 178 28.95 6.73 -9.37
CA LYS A 178 28.68 7.85 -10.28
C LYS A 178 27.23 8.29 -10.10
N GLU A 179 27.01 9.59 -9.88
CA GLU A 179 25.66 10.15 -9.80
C GLU A 179 24.88 9.98 -11.12
N ILE A 180 23.60 9.61 -10.99
CA ILE A 180 22.58 9.56 -12.04
C ILE A 180 21.56 10.65 -11.70
N THR A 181 21.51 11.72 -12.50
CA THR A 181 20.60 12.85 -12.27
C THR A 181 19.66 13.10 -13.45
N SER A 182 19.79 12.29 -14.50
CA SER A 182 19.09 12.46 -15.77
C SER A 182 19.06 11.15 -16.57
N ARG A 183 18.14 11.07 -17.55
CA ARG A 183 18.12 9.97 -18.53
C ARG A 183 19.43 9.84 -19.31
N ALA A 184 20.14 10.93 -19.56
CA ALA A 184 21.46 10.91 -20.22
C ALA A 184 22.54 10.27 -19.34
N ASP A 185 22.47 10.46 -18.01
CA ASP A 185 23.38 9.78 -17.08
C ASP A 185 23.11 8.28 -17.01
N LEU A 186 21.82 7.89 -17.06
CA LEU A 186 21.35 6.50 -17.10
C LEU A 186 21.75 5.80 -18.40
N GLU A 187 21.52 6.42 -19.56
CA GLU A 187 21.97 5.92 -20.87
C GLU A 187 23.49 5.69 -20.87
N ALA A 188 24.25 6.65 -20.34
CA ALA A 188 25.70 6.54 -20.22
C ALA A 188 26.16 5.52 -19.16
N ALA A 189 25.32 5.17 -18.19
CA ALA A 189 25.59 4.12 -17.21
C ALA A 189 25.37 2.71 -17.78
N THR A 190 24.47 2.55 -18.77
CA THR A 190 24.18 1.27 -19.43
C THR A 190 24.70 1.16 -20.87
N ALA A 191 25.73 1.96 -21.20
CA ALA A 191 26.33 2.00 -22.53
C ALA A 191 27.03 0.69 -22.97
N ASP A 192 27.28 -0.24 -22.04
CA ASP A 192 27.72 -1.61 -22.36
C ASP A 192 26.64 -2.41 -23.12
N LEU A 193 25.36 -2.09 -22.88
CA LEU A 193 24.21 -2.68 -23.56
C LEU A 193 24.00 -2.17 -25.00
N ASP A 194 24.71 -1.12 -25.42
CA ASP A 194 24.58 -0.52 -26.77
C ASP A 194 24.74 -1.58 -27.89
N SER A 195 25.62 -2.55 -27.66
CA SER A 195 25.89 -3.65 -28.62
C SER A 195 24.72 -4.65 -28.77
N THR A 196 23.77 -4.63 -27.83
CA THR A 196 22.66 -5.59 -27.71
C THR A 196 21.33 -4.90 -27.38
N TYR A 197 21.10 -3.69 -27.89
CA TYR A 197 19.96 -2.80 -27.58
C TYR A 197 19.99 -2.26 -26.14
N ASN A 198 20.59 -1.07 -25.95
CA ASN A 198 20.49 -0.30 -24.71
C ASN A 198 19.03 0.17 -24.53
N PRO A 199 18.30 -0.28 -23.49
CA PRO A 199 16.89 0.05 -23.30
C PRO A 199 16.67 1.49 -22.82
N HIS A 200 17.72 2.17 -22.36
CA HIS A 200 17.66 3.55 -21.88
C HIS A 200 17.99 4.60 -22.95
N THR A 201 18.46 4.19 -24.14
CA THR A 201 18.58 5.11 -25.28
C THR A 201 17.22 5.34 -25.94
N ALA A 202 16.82 6.60 -26.09
CA ALA A 202 15.55 7.02 -26.70
C ALA A 202 15.47 6.85 -28.24
N GLN A 203 15.84 5.67 -28.77
CA GLN A 203 15.84 5.34 -30.22
C GLN A 203 14.48 5.55 -30.91
N HIS A 204 13.39 5.50 -30.14
CA HIS A 204 12.01 5.63 -30.62
C HIS A 204 11.22 6.73 -29.90
N GLY A 205 11.93 7.66 -29.25
CA GLY A 205 11.38 8.61 -28.30
C GLY A 205 11.51 8.12 -26.86
N GLU A 206 11.13 8.98 -25.91
CA GLU A 206 11.13 8.66 -24.49
C GLU A 206 9.90 7.81 -24.12
N TYR A 207 10.12 6.80 -23.29
CA TYR A 207 9.07 6.01 -22.64
C TYR A 207 9.15 6.17 -21.13
N ALA A 208 8.00 6.22 -20.46
CA ALA A 208 7.93 6.18 -19.00
C ALA A 208 8.59 4.90 -18.46
N CYS A 209 9.22 4.97 -17.28
CA CYS A 209 9.91 3.83 -16.65
C CYS A 209 8.96 2.62 -16.48
N SER A 210 7.69 2.91 -16.15
CA SER A 210 6.59 1.96 -16.01
C SER A 210 6.27 1.16 -17.28
N GLN A 211 6.72 1.59 -18.47
CA GLN A 211 6.50 0.88 -19.72
C GLN A 211 7.18 -0.51 -19.71
N CYS A 212 8.38 -0.57 -19.13
CA CYS A 212 9.19 -1.80 -19.02
C CYS A 212 9.20 -2.34 -17.60
N HIS A 213 9.50 -1.49 -16.61
CA HIS A 213 9.63 -1.89 -15.21
C HIS A 213 8.23 -1.97 -14.57
N LYS A 214 7.83 -3.16 -14.12
CA LYS A 214 6.51 -3.41 -13.55
C LYS A 214 6.61 -3.59 -12.04
N ALA A 215 5.71 -2.92 -11.31
CA ALA A 215 5.74 -2.90 -9.85
C ALA A 215 5.34 -4.26 -9.25
N HIS A 216 4.12 -4.70 -9.54
CA HIS A 216 3.50 -5.89 -8.94
C HIS A 216 3.32 -7.04 -9.95
N SER A 217 4.15 -7.09 -10.99
CA SER A 217 4.26 -8.22 -11.90
C SER A 217 5.65 -8.28 -12.49
N GLN A 218 6.03 -9.41 -13.09
CA GLN A 218 7.32 -9.53 -13.77
C GLN A 218 7.47 -8.40 -14.80
N SER A 219 8.62 -7.72 -14.75
CA SER A 219 8.96 -6.65 -15.68
C SER A 219 9.11 -7.17 -17.10
N VAL A 220 8.86 -6.31 -18.08
CA VAL A 220 8.69 -6.70 -19.48
C VAL A 220 9.70 -5.96 -20.34
N ASN A 221 10.54 -6.68 -21.09
CA ASN A 221 11.36 -6.00 -22.11
C ASN A 221 10.46 -5.59 -23.28
N TYR A 222 10.05 -4.32 -23.30
CA TYR A 222 9.15 -3.77 -24.33
C TYR A 222 9.73 -3.83 -25.75
N CYS A 223 11.05 -3.79 -25.92
CA CYS A 223 11.70 -3.90 -27.22
C CYS A 223 11.31 -5.20 -27.95
N THR A 224 11.03 -6.28 -27.20
CA THR A 224 10.59 -7.58 -27.74
C THR A 224 9.23 -7.55 -28.44
N GLN A 225 8.45 -6.46 -28.32
CA GLN A 225 7.24 -6.26 -29.12
C GLN A 225 7.55 -6.25 -30.64
N CYS A 226 8.73 -5.76 -31.04
CA CYS A 226 9.15 -5.67 -32.43
C CYS A 226 10.50 -6.36 -32.71
N HIS A 227 11.38 -6.42 -31.72
CA HIS A 227 12.73 -6.99 -31.84
C HIS A 227 12.81 -8.31 -31.07
N SER A 228 12.49 -9.43 -31.74
CA SER A 228 12.58 -10.77 -31.14
C SER A 228 14.01 -11.22 -30.78
N SER A 229 15.02 -10.43 -31.14
CA SER A 229 16.43 -10.59 -30.76
C SER A 229 16.87 -9.68 -29.61
N ALA A 230 15.98 -8.86 -29.04
CA ALA A 230 16.31 -8.05 -27.86
C ALA A 230 16.52 -8.97 -26.65
N PRO A 231 17.61 -8.80 -25.87
CA PRO A 231 17.90 -9.64 -24.72
C PRO A 231 16.89 -9.39 -23.62
N VAL A 232 16.27 -10.45 -23.11
CA VAL A 232 15.38 -10.36 -21.94
C VAL A 232 16.24 -10.65 -20.70
N PRO A 233 16.24 -9.78 -19.67
CA PRO A 233 16.91 -10.07 -18.40
C PRO A 233 16.36 -11.34 -17.74
N GLU A 234 17.13 -11.92 -16.81
CA GLU A 234 16.64 -13.09 -16.06
C GLU A 234 15.37 -12.74 -15.26
N GLY A 235 14.39 -13.64 -15.25
CA GLY A 235 13.09 -13.42 -14.61
C GLY A 235 12.14 -12.44 -15.30
N TRP A 236 12.61 -11.69 -16.31
CA TRP A 236 11.77 -10.77 -17.09
C TRP A 236 11.04 -11.49 -18.23
N LEU A 237 9.98 -10.85 -18.73
CA LEU A 237 9.13 -11.40 -19.79
C LEU A 237 9.36 -10.70 -21.14
N THR A 238 9.15 -11.43 -22.24
CA THR A 238 8.84 -10.78 -23.52
C THR A 238 7.43 -10.17 -23.47
N THR A 239 7.16 -9.19 -24.33
CA THR A 239 5.81 -8.63 -24.52
C THR A 239 4.78 -9.71 -24.95
N THR A 240 5.22 -10.82 -25.55
CA THR A 240 4.33 -11.93 -25.96
C THR A 240 4.00 -12.87 -24.80
N GLU A 241 4.90 -13.04 -23.83
CA GLU A 241 4.62 -13.79 -22.60
C GLU A 241 3.76 -12.97 -21.65
N ALA A 242 4.12 -11.69 -21.42
CA ALA A 242 3.35 -10.77 -20.60
C ALA A 242 1.86 -10.75 -21.01
N LYS A 243 1.56 -10.62 -22.31
CA LYS A 243 0.18 -10.64 -22.84
C LYS A 243 -0.60 -11.95 -22.62
N LYS A 244 0.07 -13.08 -22.36
CA LYS A 244 -0.57 -14.36 -22.02
C LYS A 244 -0.79 -14.50 -20.51
N LEU A 245 0.04 -13.82 -19.71
CA LEU A 245 0.05 -13.89 -18.25
C LEU A 245 -0.84 -12.82 -17.62
N SER A 246 -0.95 -11.64 -18.24
CA SER A 246 -1.76 -10.48 -17.84
C SER A 246 -3.27 -10.66 -18.10
N THR A 247 -3.78 -11.86 -17.88
CA THR A 247 -5.20 -12.19 -18.01
C THR A 247 -5.84 -12.24 -16.64
N LEU A 248 -6.96 -11.54 -16.50
CA LEU A 248 -7.90 -11.66 -15.39
C LEU A 248 -8.76 -12.91 -15.61
#